data_AF-A0A6G0XGQ3-F1
#
_entry.id   AF-A0A6G0XGQ3-F1
#
_cell.length_a   1.000
_cell.length_b   1.000
_cell.length_c   1.000
_cell.angle_alpha   90.00
_cell.angle_beta   90.00
_cell.angle_gamma   90.00
#
_symmetry.space_group_name_H-M   'P 1'
#
loop_
_entity.id
_entity.type
_entity.pdbx_description
1 polymer ?
#
loop_
_entity_poly.entity_id
_entity_poly.type
_entity_poly.pdbx_seq_one_letter_code
_entity_poly.pdbx_strand_id
1 'polypeptide(L)'
;MAAIADVQPIHYHVTLVSRGDARLHAKQWLVEQLYYNTERVFHTFPDVDAADNFVNCSAKCAGPWLHMVEMCQASWPNSLDEIKRLFLDPASQKIICIDEKLEMERDGNTRLAHSPADEQFPWYILQGHFYDADRFVAVFRHLNDDEASDNPASHPDYYEMKWVVVHRISESKCVVRMLGYRTMLLDGMIAFAKNFGNNRLDQTGVDVKTVEREVAAFGNGFVWEYQKRMQALIGQLEMLSME
;
A
#
# COMPACT_ATOMS: atom_id res chain seq x y z
N MET A 1 7.40 21.68 -0.42
CA MET A 1 6.55 20.92 0.53
C MET A 1 5.12 20.99 0.02
N ALA A 2 4.60 19.91 -0.55
CA ALA A 2 3.16 19.84 -0.83
C ALA A 2 2.44 19.86 0.53
N ALA A 3 1.67 20.91 0.77
CA ALA A 3 0.79 20.97 1.93
C ALA A 3 -0.22 19.82 1.83
N ILE A 4 -0.57 19.20 2.95
CA ILE A 4 -1.81 18.42 3.11
C ILE A 4 -2.97 19.43 3.02
N ALA A 5 -3.13 20.08 1.86
CA ALA A 5 -4.20 21.00 1.58
C ALA A 5 -5.41 20.16 1.22
N ASP A 6 -6.41 20.15 2.12
CA ASP A 6 -7.81 19.78 1.92
C ASP A 6 -8.08 18.70 0.86
N VAL A 7 -7.30 17.61 0.87
CA VAL A 7 -7.68 16.40 0.15
C VAL A 7 -8.86 15.85 0.94
N GLN A 8 -10.07 16.14 0.47
CA GLN A 8 -11.26 15.47 0.96
C GLN A 8 -10.99 13.95 0.91
N PRO A 9 -11.32 13.22 1.97
CA PRO A 9 -11.10 11.79 1.99
C PRO A 9 -11.82 11.16 0.78
N ILE A 10 -11.04 10.72 -0.21
CA ILE A 10 -11.51 9.91 -1.34
C ILE A 10 -11.85 8.47 -0.91
N HIS A 11 -11.71 8.17 0.37
CA HIS A 11 -12.02 6.87 0.94
C HIS A 11 -13.47 6.80 1.40
N TYR A 12 -14.06 5.63 1.17
CA TYR A 12 -15.39 5.26 1.62
C TYR A 12 -15.26 3.86 2.21
N HIS A 13 -16.15 3.55 3.15
CA HIS A 13 -16.30 2.19 3.66
C HIS A 13 -16.62 1.25 2.51
N VAL A 14 -15.88 0.15 2.39
CA VAL A 14 -16.08 -0.84 1.33
C VAL A 14 -16.30 -2.21 1.94
N THR A 15 -17.42 -2.82 1.57
CA THR A 15 -17.76 -4.21 1.87
C THR A 15 -17.87 -4.97 0.55
N LEU A 16 -17.26 -6.14 0.46
CA LEU A 16 -17.53 -7.06 -0.65
C LEU A 16 -18.72 -7.95 -0.31
N VAL A 17 -19.63 -8.05 -1.27
CA VAL A 17 -20.77 -8.96 -1.16
C VAL A 17 -20.35 -10.41 -1.45
N SER A 18 -21.04 -11.36 -0.84
CA SER A 18 -20.76 -12.80 -1.02
C SER A 18 -21.21 -13.35 -2.39
N ARG A 19 -22.13 -12.66 -3.06
CA ARG A 19 -22.72 -13.09 -4.34
C ARG A 19 -21.69 -13.02 -5.47
N GLY A 20 -21.31 -14.17 -6.04
CA GLY A 20 -20.14 -14.32 -6.93
C GLY A 20 -20.02 -13.33 -8.10
N ASP A 21 -21.07 -13.13 -8.90
CA ASP A 21 -21.04 -12.19 -10.03
C ASP A 21 -20.90 -10.73 -9.58
N ALA A 22 -21.65 -10.35 -8.55
CA ALA A 22 -21.56 -9.02 -7.96
C ALA A 22 -20.20 -8.77 -7.29
N ARG A 23 -19.65 -9.78 -6.61
CA ARG A 23 -18.32 -9.75 -6.00
C ARG A 23 -17.23 -9.50 -7.04
N LEU A 24 -17.24 -10.27 -8.12
CA LEU A 24 -16.27 -10.12 -9.21
C LEU A 24 -16.35 -8.71 -9.82
N HIS A 25 -17.56 -8.24 -10.11
CA HIS A 25 -17.77 -6.91 -10.66
C HIS A 25 -17.33 -5.80 -9.69
N ALA A 26 -17.63 -5.94 -8.40
CA ALA A 26 -17.21 -4.99 -7.36
C ALA A 26 -15.69 -4.91 -7.26
N LYS A 27 -14.99 -6.04 -7.24
CA LYS A 27 -13.52 -6.08 -7.22
C LYS A 27 -12.92 -5.35 -8.42
N GLN A 28 -13.41 -5.64 -9.63
CA GLN A 28 -12.97 -4.97 -10.86
C GLN A 28 -13.22 -3.46 -10.80
N TRP A 29 -14.45 -3.05 -10.49
CA TRP A 29 -14.82 -1.65 -10.42
C TRP A 29 -13.97 -0.88 -9.41
N LEU A 30 -13.75 -1.43 -8.21
CA LEU A 30 -12.96 -0.79 -7.16
C LEU A 30 -11.51 -0.55 -7.60
N VAL A 31 -10.85 -1.51 -8.24
CA VAL A 31 -9.47 -1.33 -8.69
C VAL A 31 -9.37 -0.42 -9.91
N GLU A 32 -10.33 -0.47 -10.83
CA GLU A 32 -10.38 0.42 -11.99
C GLU A 32 -10.56 1.87 -11.57
N GLN A 33 -11.39 2.15 -10.56
CA GLN A 33 -11.52 3.49 -9.99
C GLN A 33 -10.17 4.02 -9.51
N LEU A 34 -9.34 3.19 -8.86
CA LEU A 34 -8.00 3.63 -8.45
C LEU A 34 -7.09 3.83 -9.67
N TYR A 35 -7.05 2.87 -10.60
CA TYR A 35 -6.19 2.94 -11.79
C TYR A 35 -6.47 4.17 -12.65
N TYR A 36 -7.74 4.46 -12.98
CA TYR A 36 -8.09 5.63 -13.78
C TYR A 36 -7.87 6.97 -13.04
N ASN A 37 -7.68 6.95 -11.72
CA ASN A 37 -7.31 8.13 -10.93
C ASN A 37 -5.80 8.30 -10.74
N THR A 38 -4.97 7.41 -11.29
CA THR A 38 -3.51 7.41 -11.06
C THR A 38 -2.88 8.76 -11.40
N GLU A 39 -3.12 9.31 -12.59
CA GLU A 39 -2.53 10.60 -13.00
C GLU A 39 -2.93 11.76 -12.09
N ARG A 40 -4.22 11.82 -11.71
CA ARG A 40 -4.73 12.85 -10.81
C ARG A 40 -4.04 12.79 -9.45
N VAL A 41 -3.85 11.59 -8.93
CA VAL A 41 -3.25 11.35 -7.61
C VAL A 41 -1.75 11.67 -7.65
N PHE A 42 -1.04 11.23 -8.68
CA PHE A 42 0.39 11.52 -8.85
C PHE A 42 0.70 12.98 -9.20
N HIS A 43 -0.28 13.80 -9.57
CA HIS A 43 -0.09 15.25 -9.64
C HIS A 43 0.29 15.88 -8.29
N THR A 44 0.00 15.21 -7.17
CA THR A 44 0.43 15.63 -5.82
C THR A 44 1.85 15.18 -5.46
N PHE A 45 2.42 14.26 -6.26
CA PHE A 45 3.77 13.76 -6.05
C PHE A 45 4.77 14.87 -6.41
N PRO A 46 5.80 15.12 -5.58
CA PRO A 46 6.77 16.17 -5.86
C PRO A 46 7.56 15.91 -7.13
N ASP A 47 8.02 16.97 -7.77
CA ASP A 47 8.96 16.87 -8.88
C ASP A 47 10.31 16.38 -8.36
N VAL A 48 10.65 15.13 -8.70
CA VAL A 48 11.87 14.44 -8.28
C VAL A 48 12.49 13.80 -9.52
N ASP A 49 13.78 14.02 -9.74
CA ASP A 49 14.52 13.43 -10.84
C ASP A 49 14.44 11.89 -10.76
N ALA A 50 14.27 11.22 -11.90
CA ALA A 50 14.10 9.76 -11.95
C ALA A 50 15.31 8.98 -11.41
N ALA A 51 16.50 9.59 -11.35
CA ALA A 51 17.69 9.00 -10.76
C ALA A 51 17.73 9.09 -9.23
N ASP A 52 16.96 10.01 -8.63
CA ASP A 52 17.00 10.27 -7.20
C ASP A 52 16.04 9.37 -6.42
N ASN A 53 16.50 8.96 -5.24
CA ASN A 53 15.66 8.31 -4.26
C ASN A 53 14.91 9.38 -3.45
N PHE A 54 13.64 9.12 -3.18
CA PHE A 54 12.80 10.02 -2.42
C PHE A 54 11.90 9.22 -1.48
N VAL A 55 11.77 9.68 -0.24
CA VAL A 55 10.81 9.15 0.73
C VAL A 55 10.23 10.32 1.49
N ASN A 56 8.91 10.34 1.62
CA ASN A 56 8.20 11.28 2.45
C ASN A 56 6.91 10.65 2.97
N CYS A 57 6.83 10.46 4.28
CA CYS A 57 5.60 10.21 4.99
C CYS A 57 5.21 11.49 5.74
N SER A 58 3.97 11.90 5.60
CA SER A 58 3.37 13.02 6.34
C SER A 58 2.14 12.53 7.07
N ALA A 59 1.87 13.11 8.23
CA ALA A 59 0.74 12.75 9.06
C ALA A 59 0.06 14.00 9.61
N LYS A 60 -1.27 13.95 9.76
CA LYS A 60 -2.09 15.02 10.32
C LYS A 60 -3.21 14.43 11.16
N CYS A 61 -3.37 14.92 12.38
CA CYS A 61 -4.48 14.54 13.24
C CYS A 61 -5.68 15.48 13.03
N ALA A 62 -6.88 14.91 13.03
CA ALA A 62 -8.15 15.62 12.99
C ALA A 62 -9.10 14.99 14.01
N GLY A 63 -9.05 15.48 15.25
CA GLY A 63 -9.73 14.83 16.38
C GLY A 63 -9.11 13.45 16.65
N PRO A 64 -9.90 12.35 16.72
CA PRO A 64 -9.36 11.01 16.94
C PRO A 64 -8.75 10.39 15.69
N TRP A 65 -8.92 11.02 14.52
CA TRP A 65 -8.47 10.51 13.25
C TRP A 65 -7.05 10.95 12.94
N LEU A 66 -6.28 10.02 12.37
CA LEU A 66 -4.97 10.23 11.81
C LEU A 66 -5.05 10.04 10.30
N HIS A 67 -4.66 11.07 9.54
CA HIS A 67 -4.51 11.01 8.10
C HIS A 67 -3.03 10.95 7.75
N MET A 68 -2.63 10.00 6.91
CA MET A 68 -1.26 9.85 6.44
C MET A 68 -1.20 9.88 4.93
N VAL A 69 -0.12 10.49 4.41
CA VAL A 69 0.26 10.42 3.01
C VAL A 69 1.69 9.91 2.94
N GLU A 70 1.86 8.81 2.23
CA GLU A 70 3.14 8.14 2.01
C GLU A 70 3.54 8.31 0.56
N MET A 71 4.77 8.75 0.32
CA MET A 71 5.32 8.93 -1.01
C MET A 71 6.72 8.35 -1.03
N CYS A 72 7.05 7.56 -2.05
CA CYS A 72 8.45 7.25 -2.31
C CYS A 72 8.74 7.06 -3.78
N GLN A 73 10.01 7.26 -4.14
CA GLN A 73 10.58 6.97 -5.44
C GLN A 73 11.91 6.25 -5.24
N ALA A 74 12.15 5.23 -6.05
CA ALA A 74 13.47 4.64 -6.18
C ALA A 74 13.74 4.24 -7.63
N SER A 75 15.00 4.39 -8.05
CA SER A 75 15.48 3.83 -9.31
C SER A 75 15.92 2.38 -9.08
N TRP A 76 15.33 1.44 -9.82
CA TRP A 76 15.67 0.02 -9.75
C TRP A 76 16.41 -0.42 -11.02
N PRO A 77 17.55 -1.12 -10.90
CA PRO A 77 18.36 -1.61 -12.02
C PRO A 77 17.76 -2.91 -12.61
N ASN A 78 16.44 -2.94 -12.80
CA ASN A 78 15.70 -4.10 -13.29
C ASN A 78 14.80 -3.68 -14.45
N SER A 79 14.55 -4.63 -15.35
CA SER A 79 13.57 -4.49 -16.42
C SER A 79 12.15 -4.40 -15.88
N LEU A 80 11.25 -3.83 -16.68
CA LEU A 80 9.83 -3.73 -16.32
C LEU A 80 9.21 -5.12 -16.08
N ASP A 81 9.65 -6.13 -16.83
CA ASP A 81 9.14 -7.50 -16.73
C ASP A 81 9.57 -8.20 -15.44
N GLU A 82 10.80 -7.98 -14.97
CA GLU A 82 11.28 -8.51 -13.67
C GLU A 82 10.47 -7.91 -12.51
N ILE A 83 10.26 -6.60 -12.54
CA ILE A 83 9.46 -5.92 -11.50
C ILE A 83 8.01 -6.38 -11.57
N LYS A 84 7.44 -6.54 -12.77
CA LYS A 84 6.10 -7.12 -12.93
C LYS A 84 6.01 -8.52 -12.31
N ARG A 85 6.99 -9.39 -12.55
CA ARG A 85 7.02 -10.74 -11.95
C ARG A 85 7.06 -10.68 -10.43
N LEU A 86 7.86 -9.79 -9.85
CA LEU A 86 7.91 -9.56 -8.40
C LEU A 86 6.51 -9.25 -7.84
N PHE A 87 5.78 -8.31 -8.43
CA PHE A 87 4.42 -8.00 -7.96
C PHE A 87 3.42 -9.12 -8.23
N LEU A 88 3.70 -10.04 -9.16
CA LEU A 88 2.79 -11.13 -9.48
C LEU A 88 3.10 -12.45 -8.78
N ASP A 89 4.30 -12.59 -8.24
CA ASP A 89 4.76 -13.81 -7.60
C ASP A 89 4.09 -14.02 -6.22
N PRO A 90 3.52 -15.20 -5.92
CA PRO A 90 2.89 -15.46 -4.62
C PRO A 90 3.84 -15.34 -3.42
N ALA A 91 5.12 -15.71 -3.55
CA ALA A 91 6.07 -15.62 -2.43
C ALA A 91 6.37 -14.15 -2.10
N SER A 92 6.47 -13.32 -3.15
CA SER A 92 6.68 -11.88 -3.04
C SER A 92 5.50 -11.14 -2.41
N GLN A 93 4.29 -11.64 -2.61
CA GLN A 93 3.09 -11.06 -2.01
C GLN A 93 3.10 -11.11 -0.48
N LYS A 94 3.74 -12.11 0.12
CA LYS A 94 3.94 -12.18 1.58
C LYS A 94 4.78 -11.03 2.10
N ILE A 95 5.73 -10.54 1.30
CA ILE A 95 6.57 -9.39 1.66
C ILE A 95 5.85 -8.07 1.36
N ILE A 96 5.12 -7.99 0.25
CA ILE A 96 4.30 -6.83 -0.12
C ILE A 96 3.23 -6.54 0.94
N CYS A 97 2.55 -7.59 1.41
CA CYS A 97 1.52 -7.49 2.44
C CYS A 97 2.07 -7.60 3.86
N ILE A 98 3.34 -8.00 4.02
CA ILE A 98 4.01 -8.20 5.32
C ILE A 98 3.25 -9.24 6.16
N ASP A 99 2.91 -10.36 5.53
CA ASP A 99 2.21 -11.48 6.16
C ASP A 99 2.65 -12.81 5.53
N GLU A 100 3.27 -13.67 6.34
CA GLU A 100 3.76 -14.99 5.91
C GLU A 100 2.62 -16.01 5.70
N LYS A 101 1.47 -15.78 6.32
CA LYS A 101 0.30 -16.67 6.29
C LYS A 101 -0.79 -16.19 5.34
N LEU A 102 -0.54 -15.12 4.60
CA LEU A 102 -1.45 -14.54 3.61
C LEU A 102 -2.20 -15.59 2.77
N GLU A 103 -3.53 -15.47 2.76
CA GLU A 103 -4.42 -16.15 1.82
C GLU A 103 -4.79 -15.19 0.67
N MET A 104 -5.08 -15.76 -0.51
CA MET A 104 -5.23 -14.95 -1.73
C MET A 104 -6.24 -15.52 -2.72
N GLU A 105 -7.32 -14.78 -2.95
CA GLU A 105 -8.29 -15.01 -4.03
C GLU A 105 -7.80 -14.30 -5.30
N ARG A 106 -7.87 -14.97 -6.46
CA ARG A 106 -7.35 -14.44 -7.74
C ARG A 106 -8.43 -14.46 -8.82
N ASP A 107 -8.71 -13.30 -9.40
CA ASP A 107 -9.67 -13.17 -10.49
C ASP A 107 -9.16 -12.17 -11.53
N GLY A 108 -8.72 -12.69 -12.68
CA GLY A 108 -8.18 -11.88 -13.76
C GLY A 108 -7.00 -11.01 -13.30
N ASN A 109 -7.17 -9.69 -13.35
CA ASN A 109 -6.18 -8.71 -12.92
C ASN A 109 -6.26 -8.35 -11.43
N THR A 110 -7.25 -8.88 -10.70
CA THR A 110 -7.47 -8.60 -9.29
C THR A 110 -6.92 -9.71 -8.39
N ARG A 111 -6.49 -9.31 -7.19
CA ARG A 111 -6.11 -10.23 -6.12
C ARG A 111 -6.64 -9.70 -4.81
N LEU A 112 -7.41 -10.51 -4.09
CA LEU A 112 -7.80 -10.18 -2.72
C LEU A 112 -6.86 -10.93 -1.78
N ALA A 113 -5.97 -10.17 -1.16
CA ALA A 113 -5.09 -10.61 -0.10
C ALA A 113 -5.81 -10.47 1.24
N HIS A 114 -5.81 -11.50 2.07
CA HIS A 114 -6.38 -11.42 3.41
C HIS A 114 -5.64 -12.29 4.43
N SER A 115 -5.73 -11.88 5.68
CA SER A 115 -5.35 -12.68 6.84
C SER A 115 -6.05 -14.05 6.85
N PRO A 116 -5.40 -15.09 7.39
CA PRO A 116 -6.08 -16.34 7.73
C PRO A 116 -7.29 -16.14 8.64
N ALA A 117 -8.25 -17.06 8.56
CA ALA A 117 -9.48 -16.99 9.35
C ALA A 117 -9.24 -17.03 10.88
N ASP A 118 -8.13 -17.62 11.35
CA ASP A 118 -7.77 -17.76 12.77
C ASP A 118 -6.97 -16.58 13.34
N GLU A 119 -6.72 -15.54 12.53
CA GLU A 119 -5.97 -14.37 12.97
C GLU A 119 -6.81 -13.45 13.88
N GLN A 120 -6.16 -12.89 14.91
CA GLN A 120 -6.81 -12.02 15.89
C GLN A 120 -7.27 -10.69 15.27
N PHE A 121 -6.64 -10.26 14.19
CA PHE A 121 -6.88 -8.97 13.54
C PHE A 121 -7.04 -9.15 12.03
N PRO A 122 -8.19 -9.66 11.56
CA PRO A 122 -8.40 -9.90 10.15
C PRO A 122 -8.38 -8.61 9.32
N TRP A 123 -7.71 -8.68 8.17
CA TRP A 123 -7.55 -7.57 7.24
C TRP A 123 -7.72 -8.03 5.80
N TYR A 124 -8.16 -7.12 4.94
CA TYR A 124 -8.46 -7.39 3.53
C TYR A 124 -7.86 -6.30 2.64
N ILE A 125 -6.97 -6.68 1.73
CA ILE A 125 -6.38 -5.77 0.73
C ILE A 125 -6.70 -6.29 -0.67
N LEU A 126 -7.53 -5.54 -1.37
CA LEU A 126 -7.80 -5.74 -2.78
C LEU A 126 -6.70 -5.07 -3.61
N GLN A 127 -6.14 -5.83 -4.54
CA GLN A 127 -5.11 -5.40 -5.46
C GLN A 127 -5.62 -5.45 -6.90
N GLY A 128 -5.22 -4.49 -7.72
CA GLY A 128 -5.42 -4.51 -9.17
C GLY A 128 -4.12 -4.24 -9.90
N HIS A 129 -3.88 -4.97 -10.99
CA HIS A 129 -2.65 -4.91 -11.75
C HIS A 129 -2.92 -4.53 -13.21
N PHE A 130 -2.25 -3.49 -13.69
CA PHE A 130 -2.48 -2.90 -15.02
C PHE A 130 -1.14 -2.69 -15.74
N TYR A 131 -1.15 -2.83 -17.06
CA TYR A 131 0.07 -2.85 -17.86
C TYR A 131 -0.14 -2.10 -19.17
N ASP A 132 0.84 -1.25 -19.48
CA ASP A 132 1.03 -0.61 -20.78
C ASP A 132 2.44 -0.96 -21.31
N ALA A 133 2.81 -0.51 -22.50
CA ALA A 133 4.10 -0.84 -23.12
C ALA A 133 5.32 -0.47 -22.25
N ASP A 134 5.26 0.69 -21.60
CA ASP A 134 6.38 1.27 -20.83
C ASP A 134 6.07 1.46 -19.35
N ARG A 135 4.95 0.90 -18.88
CA ARG A 135 4.44 1.15 -17.53
C ARG A 135 3.75 -0.07 -16.93
N PHE A 136 3.98 -0.27 -15.65
CA PHE A 136 3.19 -1.16 -14.80
C PHE A 136 2.57 -0.36 -13.66
N VAL A 137 1.30 -0.61 -13.37
CA VAL A 137 0.59 0.01 -12.24
C VAL A 137 -0.04 -1.08 -11.37
N ALA A 138 0.33 -1.10 -10.10
CA ALA A 138 -0.38 -1.85 -9.08
C ALA A 138 -1.14 -0.86 -8.18
N VAL A 139 -2.41 -1.15 -7.93
CA VAL A 139 -3.23 -0.38 -7.00
C VAL A 139 -3.69 -1.28 -5.88
N PHE A 140 -3.78 -0.73 -4.67
CA PHE A 140 -4.17 -1.45 -3.46
C PHE A 140 -5.26 -0.65 -2.76
N ARG A 141 -6.26 -1.37 -2.24
CA ARG A 141 -7.37 -0.80 -1.49
C ARG A 141 -7.71 -1.70 -0.32
N HIS A 142 -7.80 -1.12 0.87
CA HIS A 142 -8.33 -1.82 2.03
C HIS A 142 -9.85 -2.03 1.87
N LEU A 143 -10.32 -3.22 2.25
CA LEU A 143 -11.75 -3.50 2.40
C LEU A 143 -12.08 -3.56 3.89
N ASN A 144 -13.15 -2.87 4.27
CA ASN A 144 -13.60 -2.81 5.66
C ASN A 144 -14.38 -4.06 6.06
N ASP A 145 -14.91 -4.81 5.10
CA ASP A 145 -15.62 -6.05 5.37
C ASP A 145 -15.72 -6.97 4.13
N ASP A 146 -15.98 -8.25 4.37
CA ASP A 146 -16.18 -9.26 3.35
C ASP A 146 -17.29 -10.25 3.78
N GLU A 147 -18.47 -10.16 3.17
CA GLU A 147 -19.61 -11.05 3.46
C GLU A 147 -19.36 -12.52 3.13
N ALA A 148 -18.34 -12.84 2.32
CA ALA A 148 -17.95 -14.22 2.05
C ALA A 148 -17.07 -14.80 3.16
N SER A 149 -16.58 -13.97 4.08
CA SER A 149 -15.76 -14.39 5.21
C SER A 149 -16.61 -14.63 6.45
N ASP A 150 -16.27 -15.68 7.19
CA ASP A 150 -16.84 -15.94 8.51
C ASP A 150 -16.22 -15.03 9.60
N ASN A 151 -15.18 -14.26 9.26
CA ASN A 151 -14.48 -13.39 10.18
C ASN A 151 -14.58 -11.91 9.73
N PRO A 152 -15.40 -11.08 10.40
CA PRO A 152 -15.52 -9.66 10.05
C PRO A 152 -14.19 -8.94 10.28
N ALA A 153 -13.83 -7.98 9.41
CA ALA A 153 -12.55 -7.27 9.54
C ALA A 153 -12.41 -6.58 10.90
N SER A 154 -11.21 -6.59 11.50
CA SER A 154 -10.98 -6.03 12.84
C SER A 154 -10.93 -4.51 12.87
N HIS A 155 -10.86 -3.86 11.71
CA HIS A 155 -10.60 -2.42 11.59
C HIS A 155 -11.59 -1.74 10.64
N PRO A 156 -12.88 -1.60 11.03
CA PRO A 156 -13.86 -0.86 10.23
C PRO A 156 -13.46 0.61 10.05
N ASP A 157 -12.66 1.16 10.97
CA ASP A 157 -12.17 2.54 10.95
C ASP A 157 -10.78 2.67 10.29
N TYR A 158 -10.34 1.69 9.51
CA TYR A 158 -9.10 1.76 8.74
C TYR A 158 -9.39 1.88 7.24
N TYR A 159 -8.76 2.86 6.61
CA TYR A 159 -8.89 3.14 5.19
C TYR A 159 -7.50 3.27 4.58
N GLU A 160 -7.25 2.54 3.50
CA GLU A 160 -6.01 2.65 2.75
C GLU A 160 -6.31 2.58 1.25
N MET A 161 -5.67 3.48 0.50
CA MET A 161 -5.51 3.36 -0.94
C MET A 161 -4.06 3.64 -1.28
N LYS A 162 -3.50 2.84 -2.17
CA LYS A 162 -2.08 2.94 -2.55
C LYS A 162 -1.93 2.65 -4.03
N TRP A 163 -1.02 3.38 -4.65
CA TRP A 163 -0.62 3.22 -6.03
C TRP A 163 0.88 2.94 -6.04
N VAL A 164 1.28 1.95 -6.81
CA VAL A 164 2.67 1.71 -7.20
C VAL A 164 2.72 1.83 -8.72
N VAL A 165 3.52 2.76 -9.20
CA VAL A 165 3.71 3.01 -10.63
C VAL A 165 5.17 2.77 -10.96
N VAL A 166 5.39 1.91 -11.95
CA VAL A 166 6.72 1.58 -12.46
C VAL A 166 6.80 2.09 -13.89
N HIS A 167 7.77 2.96 -14.16
CA HIS A 167 8.05 3.44 -15.51
C HIS A 167 9.41 2.93 -15.96
N ARG A 168 9.46 2.44 -17.21
CA ARG A 168 10.70 2.07 -17.88
C ARG A 168 11.52 3.33 -18.19
N ILE A 169 12.79 3.35 -17.79
CA ILE A 169 13.77 4.37 -18.19
C ILE A 169 14.65 3.82 -19.33
N SER A 170 15.04 2.56 -19.23
CA SER A 170 15.75 1.80 -20.27
C SER A 170 15.35 0.33 -20.20
N GLU A 171 15.91 -0.53 -21.06
CA GLU A 171 15.61 -1.97 -21.07
C GLU A 171 15.85 -2.66 -19.72
N SER A 172 16.83 -2.19 -18.94
CA SER A 172 17.27 -2.76 -17.66
C SER A 172 17.16 -1.79 -16.48
N LYS A 173 16.38 -0.71 -16.62
CA LYS A 173 16.23 0.28 -15.55
C LYS A 173 14.81 0.84 -15.51
N CYS A 174 14.23 0.87 -14.32
CA CYS A 174 12.93 1.47 -14.07
C CYS A 174 12.97 2.47 -12.91
N VAL A 175 12.05 3.42 -12.90
CA VAL A 175 11.71 4.20 -11.70
C VAL A 175 10.43 3.62 -11.11
N VAL A 176 10.47 3.32 -9.81
CA VAL A 176 9.31 2.87 -9.03
C VAL A 176 8.86 4.02 -8.16
N ARG A 177 7.61 4.45 -8.31
CA ARG A 177 6.96 5.45 -7.47
C ARG A 177 5.83 4.79 -6.70
N MET A 178 5.71 5.12 -5.42
CA MET A 178 4.58 4.72 -4.58
C MET A 178 3.94 5.96 -3.97
N LEU A 179 2.61 5.98 -3.95
CA LEU A 179 1.81 7.01 -3.31
C LEU A 179 0.68 6.31 -2.55
N GLY A 180 0.59 6.54 -1.24
CA GLY A 180 -0.40 5.94 -0.36
C GLY A 180 -1.15 7.00 0.44
N TYR A 181 -2.45 6.83 0.57
CA TYR A 181 -3.28 7.55 1.53
C TYR A 181 -3.81 6.58 2.55
N ARG A 182 -3.69 6.94 3.83
CA ARG A 182 -4.21 6.16 4.93
C ARG A 182 -5.00 7.04 5.87
N THR A 183 -6.10 6.50 6.40
CA THR A 183 -6.85 7.14 7.47
C THR A 183 -7.24 6.08 8.48
N MET A 184 -6.98 6.37 9.76
CA MET A 184 -7.30 5.46 10.86
C MET A 184 -7.50 6.21 12.16
N LEU A 185 -7.98 5.52 13.19
CA LEU A 185 -7.94 6.05 14.55
C LEU A 185 -6.49 6.14 15.06
N LEU A 186 -6.16 7.25 15.72
CA LEU A 186 -4.82 7.48 16.26
C LEU A 186 -4.39 6.39 17.25
N ASP A 187 -5.30 5.94 18.12
CA ASP A 187 -5.03 4.85 19.06
C ASP A 187 -4.68 3.54 18.33
N GLY A 188 -5.30 3.29 17.18
CA GLY A 188 -4.96 2.18 16.29
C GLY A 188 -3.53 2.28 15.75
N MET A 189 -3.10 3.48 15.35
CA MET A 189 -1.71 3.70 14.91
C MET A 189 -0.70 3.51 16.05
N ILE A 190 -1.03 3.97 17.26
CA ILE A 190 -0.18 3.78 18.44
C ILE A 190 -0.02 2.28 18.73
N ALA A 191 -1.12 1.52 18.71
CA ALA A 191 -1.09 0.07 18.88
C ALA A 191 -0.26 -0.62 17.78
N PHE A 192 -0.46 -0.24 16.51
CA PHE A 192 0.33 -0.74 15.39
C PHE A 192 1.82 -0.47 15.59
N ALA A 193 2.22 0.76 15.89
CA ALA A 193 3.62 1.12 16.09
C ALA A 193 4.28 0.37 17.25
N LYS A 194 3.55 0.12 18.34
CA LYS A 194 4.03 -0.72 19.47
C LYS A 194 4.34 -2.14 19.03
N ASN A 195 3.50 -2.74 18.18
CA ASN A 195 3.76 -4.10 17.65
C ASN A 195 5.06 -4.17 16.84
N PHE A 196 5.50 -3.04 16.24
CA PHE A 196 6.79 -2.91 15.56
C PHE A 196 7.92 -2.37 16.47
N GLY A 197 7.75 -2.40 17.79
CA GLY A 197 8.76 -2.00 18.77
C GLY A 197 8.97 -0.48 18.90
N ASN A 198 8.08 0.34 18.33
CA ASN A 198 8.15 1.79 18.46
C ASN A 198 7.28 2.30 19.62
N ASN A 199 7.90 2.46 20.78
CA ASN A 199 7.25 2.95 21.99
C ASN A 199 7.20 4.49 22.11
N ARG A 200 7.74 5.23 21.13
CA ARG A 200 7.82 6.71 21.19
C ARG A 200 6.45 7.38 21.12
N LEU A 201 5.47 6.71 20.51
CA LEU A 201 4.11 7.20 20.35
C LEU A 201 3.22 7.00 21.61
N ASP A 202 3.68 6.27 22.62
CA ASP A 202 2.90 5.95 23.84
C ASP A 202 2.95 7.04 24.93
N GLN A 203 3.59 8.18 24.64
CA GLN A 203 3.80 9.21 25.63
C GLN A 203 2.51 10.06 25.78
N THR A 204 1.63 9.59 26.67
CA THR A 204 0.43 10.31 27.12
C THR A 204 0.82 11.69 27.67
N GLY A 205 0.67 12.73 26.84
CA GLY A 205 1.08 14.11 27.17
C GLY A 205 1.80 14.85 26.04
N VAL A 206 2.11 14.16 24.94
CA VAL A 206 2.72 14.76 23.75
C VAL A 206 1.67 15.57 22.96
N ASP A 207 2.02 16.80 22.58
CA ASP A 207 1.13 17.64 21.78
C ASP A 207 0.92 17.06 20.37
N VAL A 208 -0.21 17.36 19.74
CA VAL A 208 -0.62 16.81 18.44
C VAL A 208 0.48 16.93 17.38
N LYS A 209 1.22 18.04 17.31
CA LYS A 209 2.26 18.23 16.28
C LYS A 209 3.45 17.31 16.50
N THR A 210 3.75 17.00 17.75
CA THR A 210 4.81 16.04 18.07
C THR A 210 4.36 14.62 17.73
N VAL A 211 3.10 14.25 17.98
CA VAL A 211 2.54 12.97 17.52
C VAL A 211 2.62 12.85 15.99
N GLU A 212 2.14 13.85 15.25
CA GLU A 212 2.20 13.89 13.79
C GLU A 212 3.64 13.71 13.27
N ARG A 213 4.62 14.37 13.90
CA ARG A 213 6.04 14.27 13.54
C ARG A 213 6.60 12.87 13.78
N GLU A 214 6.30 12.27 14.92
CA GLU A 214 6.80 10.93 15.28
C GLU A 214 6.16 9.84 14.40
N VAL A 215 4.87 9.96 14.08
CA VAL A 215 4.19 9.09 13.10
C VAL A 215 4.83 9.23 11.72
N ALA A 216 5.06 10.47 11.27
CA ALA A 216 5.73 10.72 10.00
C ALA A 216 7.15 10.13 9.97
N ALA A 217 7.93 10.29 11.04
CA ALA A 217 9.27 9.72 11.15
C ALA A 217 9.26 8.18 11.10
N PHE A 218 8.32 7.55 11.81
CA PHE A 218 8.11 6.11 11.75
C PHE A 218 7.74 5.64 10.35
N GLY A 219 6.78 6.31 9.70
CA GLY A 219 6.37 6.01 8.33
C GLY A 219 7.50 6.16 7.32
N ASN A 220 8.35 7.19 7.44
CA ASN A 220 9.53 7.34 6.58
C ASN A 220 10.49 6.15 6.71
N GLY A 221 10.78 5.71 7.94
CA GLY A 221 11.63 4.54 8.17
C GLY A 221 11.02 3.26 7.59
N PHE A 222 9.72 3.07 7.78
CA PHE A 222 9.00 1.91 7.27
C PHE A 222 8.97 1.84 5.74
N VAL A 223 8.64 2.95 5.08
CA VAL A 223 8.58 3.05 3.61
C VAL A 223 9.96 2.77 3.00
N TRP A 224 11.02 3.29 3.61
CA TRP A 224 12.40 3.04 3.16
C TRP A 224 12.79 1.57 3.27
N GLU A 225 12.53 0.93 4.42
CA GLU A 225 12.82 -0.49 4.60
C GLU A 225 11.98 -1.38 3.69
N TYR A 226 10.71 -1.01 3.45
CA TYR A 226 9.86 -1.69 2.49
C TYR A 226 10.45 -1.65 1.07
N GLN A 227 10.93 -0.50 0.60
CA GLN A 227 11.57 -0.39 -0.72
C GLN A 227 12.82 -1.28 -0.83
N LYS A 228 13.69 -1.29 0.20
CA LYS A 228 14.88 -2.15 0.21
C LYS A 228 14.54 -3.63 0.11
N ARG A 229 13.54 -4.08 0.88
CA ARG A 229 13.10 -5.49 0.88
C ARG A 229 12.58 -5.91 -0.50
N MET A 230 11.79 -5.05 -1.13
CA MET A 230 11.27 -5.31 -2.46
C MET A 230 12.38 -5.41 -3.51
N GLN A 231 13.37 -4.52 -3.46
CA GLN A 231 14.51 -4.57 -4.38
C GLN A 231 15.38 -5.82 -4.15
N ALA A 232 15.64 -6.19 -2.89
CA ALA A 232 16.43 -7.38 -2.56
C ALA A 232 15.79 -8.68 -3.06
N LEU A 233 14.45 -8.73 -3.10
CA LEU A 233 13.71 -9.91 -3.52
C LEU A 233 13.83 -10.19 -5.02
N ILE A 234 13.97 -9.15 -5.86
CA ILE A 234 14.19 -9.35 -7.29
C ILE A 234 15.49 -10.15 -7.52
N GLY A 235 16.57 -9.80 -6.79
CA GLY A 235 17.83 -10.54 -6.88
C GLY A 235 17.72 -12.01 -6.43
N GLN A 236 16.76 -12.34 -5.55
CA GLN A 236 16.49 -13.73 -5.16
C GLN A 236 15.67 -14.49 -6.20
N LEU A 237 14.68 -13.83 -6.82
CA LEU A 237 13.87 -14.40 -7.90
C LEU A 237 14.70 -14.68 -9.16
N GLU A 238 15.69 -13.85 -9.46
CA GLU A 238 16.64 -14.07 -10.56
C GLU A 238 17.43 -15.37 -10.36
N MET A 239 17.92 -15.64 -9.13
CA MET A 239 18.65 -16.88 -8.81
C MET A 239 17.77 -18.14 -8.93
N LEU A 240 16.51 -18.07 -8.51
CA LEU A 240 15.57 -19.20 -8.59
C LEU A 240 15.08 -19.51 -10.02
N SER A 241 15.22 -18.56 -10.94
CA SER A 241 14.86 -18.75 -12.36
C SER A 241 15.97 -19.39 -13.20
N MET A 242 17.14 -19.63 -12.59
CA MET A 242 18.32 -20.26 -13.22
C MET A 242 18.54 -21.72 -12.82
N GLU A 243 17.69 -22.27 -11.94
CA GLU A 243 17.63 -23.69 -11.56
C GLU A 243 16.48 -24.42 -12.29
#